data_AF-A0A5D3EBY1-F1
#
_entry.id   AF-A0A5D3EBY1-F1
#
_cell.length_a   1.000
_cell.length_b   1.000
_cell.length_c   1.000
_cell.angle_alpha   90.00
_cell.angle_beta   90.00
_cell.angle_gamma   90.00
#
_symmetry.space_group_name_H-M   'P 1'
#
loop_
_entity.id
_entity.type
_entity.pdbx_description
1 polymer ?
#
loop_
_entity_poly.entity_id
_entity_poly.type
_entity_poly.pdbx_seq_one_letter_code
_entity_poly.pdbx_strand_id
1 'polypeptide(L)'
;MKQTYRKFLAAAVLTSLLAFSSCHSPREAASRYYVSQATGSMITIDSAWDRNPDEKTSKVLEPYKKEIDRMMYEVIGTSAMRMEKEIPESLLSNLVAEVLRDAAAQVLGKPADMGLINMGGLRNILPQGDITVGTVYEILPFENSLCVLTIEGRHLKRLFQSIASLQGEGLSGVRLEISRTGELLNATVGGRPVEDKRLYTVSTVDYLADGNGRMDALLQAEKRQCPENATLRKLFLDYVRKQTADGKAVTSKLDGRISIR
;
A
#
# COMPACT_ATOMS: atom_id res chain seq x y z
N MET A 1 21.85 -69.27 38.63
CA MET A 1 22.28 -68.65 37.35
C MET A 1 21.29 -68.82 36.18
N LYS A 2 20.62 -69.97 35.98
CA LYS A 2 19.74 -70.19 34.81
C LYS A 2 18.41 -69.41 34.81
N GLN A 3 17.88 -69.02 35.98
CA GLN A 3 16.57 -68.37 36.09
C GLN A 3 16.62 -66.86 35.81
N THR A 4 17.75 -66.22 36.11
CA THR A 4 18.01 -64.79 35.85
C THR A 4 18.17 -64.53 34.36
N TYR A 5 18.89 -65.41 33.63
CA TYR A 5 19.06 -65.31 32.18
C TYR A 5 17.74 -65.37 31.41
N ARG A 6 16.79 -66.21 31.83
CA ARG A 6 15.45 -66.29 31.20
C ARG A 6 14.66 -65.00 31.34
N LYS A 7 14.78 -64.29 32.45
CA LYS A 7 14.11 -62.99 32.67
C LYS A 7 14.74 -61.88 31.82
N PHE A 8 16.06 -61.87 31.69
CA PHE A 8 16.75 -60.92 30.82
C PHE A 8 16.50 -61.19 29.33
N LEU A 9 16.43 -62.46 28.91
CA LEU A 9 16.10 -62.80 27.52
C LEU A 9 14.65 -62.45 27.19
N ALA A 10 13.72 -62.74 28.10
CA ALA A 10 12.31 -62.36 27.92
C ALA A 10 12.12 -60.84 27.89
N ALA A 11 12.83 -60.11 28.75
CA ALA A 11 12.85 -58.64 28.71
C ALA A 11 13.42 -58.13 27.40
N ALA A 12 14.58 -58.63 26.94
CA ALA A 12 15.19 -58.21 25.68
C ALA A 12 14.32 -58.50 24.45
N VAL A 13 13.61 -59.64 24.43
CA VAL A 13 12.65 -59.97 23.38
C VAL A 13 11.41 -59.08 23.45
N LEU A 14 10.93 -58.73 24.65
CA LEU A 14 9.81 -57.81 24.81
C LEU A 14 10.20 -56.38 24.39
N THR A 15 11.40 -55.92 24.72
CA THR A 15 11.91 -54.60 24.32
C THR A 15 12.17 -54.53 22.82
N SER A 16 12.67 -55.61 22.20
CA SER A 16 12.85 -55.65 20.74
C SER A 16 11.50 -55.69 20.02
N LEU A 17 10.53 -56.46 20.50
CA LEU A 17 9.16 -56.47 19.97
C LEU A 17 8.49 -55.09 20.10
N LEU A 18 8.67 -54.39 21.23
CA LEU A 18 8.14 -53.03 21.42
C LEU A 18 8.85 -51.98 20.54
N ALA A 19 10.14 -52.15 20.24
CA ALA A 19 10.88 -51.27 19.33
C ALA A 19 10.46 -51.44 17.86
N PHE A 20 10.13 -52.67 17.43
CA PHE A 20 9.60 -52.93 16.08
C PHE A 20 8.08 -52.72 15.97
N SER A 21 7.38 -52.53 17.10
CA SER A 21 5.96 -52.17 17.18
C SER A 21 5.72 -50.68 17.38
N SER A 22 6.78 -49.84 17.40
CA SER A 22 6.61 -48.41 17.16
C SER A 22 6.10 -48.27 15.74
N CYS A 23 4.77 -48.26 15.64
CA CYS A 23 4.07 -47.82 14.48
C CYS A 23 4.71 -46.50 14.06
N HIS A 24 5.41 -46.51 12.93
CA HIS A 24 5.15 -45.48 11.95
C HIS A 24 3.64 -45.56 11.71
N SER A 25 2.88 -44.85 12.56
CA SER A 25 1.52 -44.47 12.23
C SER A 25 1.63 -43.90 10.82
N PRO A 26 0.86 -44.39 9.83
CA PRO A 26 0.69 -43.71 8.55
C PRO A 26 -0.07 -42.40 8.82
N ARG A 27 0.57 -41.50 9.57
CA ARG A 27 0.17 -40.12 9.83
C ARG A 27 0.92 -39.14 8.92
N GLU A 28 1.70 -39.68 7.97
CA GLU A 28 2.40 -38.93 6.93
C GLU A 28 2.08 -39.42 5.51
N ALA A 29 0.98 -40.16 5.31
CA ALA A 29 0.16 -39.87 4.13
C ALA A 29 -0.68 -38.65 4.49
N ALA A 30 -0.02 -37.52 4.78
CA ALA A 30 -0.66 -36.23 4.66
C ALA A 30 -1.11 -36.20 3.20
N SER A 31 -2.38 -36.47 2.95
CA SER A 31 -3.00 -36.28 1.65
C SER A 31 -2.60 -34.88 1.22
N ARG A 32 -1.59 -34.77 0.36
CA ARG A 32 -1.14 -33.51 -0.22
C ARG A 32 -2.25 -33.16 -1.19
N TYR A 33 -3.33 -32.58 -0.67
CA TYR A 33 -4.34 -31.97 -1.50
C TYR A 33 -3.64 -30.81 -2.21
N TYR A 34 -3.37 -31.01 -3.49
CA TYR A 34 -2.99 -29.94 -4.39
C TYR A 34 -4.23 -29.60 -5.21
N VAL A 35 -4.40 -28.31 -5.49
CA VAL A 35 -5.40 -27.86 -6.44
C VAL A 35 -5.03 -28.47 -7.80
N SER A 36 -5.79 -29.47 -8.26
CA SER A 36 -5.56 -30.12 -9.55
C SER A 36 -6.03 -29.24 -10.70
N GLN A 37 -7.01 -28.38 -10.46
CA GLN A 37 -7.54 -27.41 -11.40
C GLN A 37 -8.25 -26.27 -10.65
N ALA A 38 -8.06 -25.04 -11.10
CA ALA A 38 -8.89 -23.91 -10.77
C ALA A 38 -9.35 -23.27 -12.08
N THR A 39 -10.67 -23.09 -12.24
CA THR A 39 -11.25 -22.38 -13.38
C THR A 39 -11.89 -21.09 -12.89
N GLY A 40 -11.79 -20.05 -13.70
CA GLY A 40 -12.44 -18.77 -13.47
C GLY A 40 -12.92 -18.20 -14.79
N SER A 41 -14.01 -17.48 -14.76
CA SER A 41 -14.50 -16.67 -15.88
C SER A 41 -14.62 -15.23 -15.43
N MET A 42 -14.33 -14.30 -16.34
CA MET A 42 -14.57 -12.89 -16.10
C MET A 42 -16.05 -12.60 -16.36
N ILE A 43 -16.75 -12.09 -15.36
CA ILE A 43 -18.10 -11.55 -15.54
C ILE A 43 -17.93 -10.04 -15.71
N THR A 44 -18.14 -9.56 -16.93
CA THR A 44 -18.13 -8.13 -17.21
C THR A 44 -19.32 -7.48 -16.52
N ILE A 45 -19.06 -6.49 -15.67
CA ILE A 45 -20.09 -5.63 -15.08
C ILE A 45 -20.20 -4.39 -15.96
N ASP A 46 -21.11 -4.44 -16.94
CA ASP A 46 -21.41 -3.37 -17.88
C ASP A 46 -22.91 -3.04 -17.93
N SER A 47 -23.29 -2.13 -18.82
CA SER A 47 -24.68 -1.67 -18.99
C SER A 47 -25.67 -2.77 -19.41
N ALA A 48 -25.20 -3.98 -19.76
CA ALA A 48 -26.10 -5.08 -20.08
C ALA A 48 -26.98 -5.44 -18.88
N TRP A 49 -26.44 -5.33 -17.65
CA TRP A 49 -27.12 -5.66 -16.39
C TRP A 49 -28.10 -4.56 -15.93
N ASP A 50 -27.92 -3.32 -16.40
CA ASP A 50 -28.78 -2.19 -16.06
C ASP A 50 -30.12 -2.20 -16.81
N ARG A 51 -30.27 -3.05 -17.83
CA ARG A 51 -31.48 -3.08 -18.68
C ARG A 51 -32.72 -3.60 -17.95
N ASN A 52 -32.55 -4.57 -17.04
CA ASN A 52 -33.63 -5.23 -16.33
C ASN A 52 -33.27 -5.39 -14.84
N PRO A 53 -33.20 -4.29 -14.07
CA PRO A 53 -32.90 -4.37 -12.64
C PRO A 53 -34.04 -5.08 -11.90
N ASP A 54 -33.71 -5.90 -10.89
CA ASP A 54 -34.73 -6.51 -10.04
C ASP A 54 -35.42 -5.44 -9.19
N GLU A 55 -36.74 -5.28 -9.38
CA GLU A 55 -37.51 -4.22 -8.73
C GLU A 55 -37.52 -4.35 -7.19
N LYS A 56 -37.54 -5.58 -6.67
CA LYS A 56 -37.55 -5.80 -5.21
C LYS A 56 -36.24 -5.36 -4.59
N THR A 57 -35.12 -5.74 -5.20
CA THR A 57 -33.77 -5.34 -4.79
C THR A 57 -33.59 -3.84 -4.91
N SER A 58 -34.05 -3.25 -6.02
CA SER A 58 -33.97 -1.79 -6.25
C SER A 58 -34.69 -1.02 -5.14
N LYS A 59 -35.91 -1.43 -4.76
CA LYS A 59 -36.66 -0.83 -3.65
C LYS A 59 -35.97 -0.96 -2.30
N VAL A 60 -35.28 -2.08 -2.05
CA VAL A 60 -34.49 -2.28 -0.83
C VAL A 60 -33.28 -1.35 -0.79
N LEU A 61 -32.61 -1.12 -1.94
CA LEU A 61 -31.39 -0.31 -2.03
C LEU A 61 -31.66 1.20 -2.10
N GLU A 62 -32.82 1.61 -2.60
CA GLU A 62 -33.19 3.01 -2.84
C GLU A 62 -32.93 3.97 -1.66
N PRO A 63 -33.33 3.69 -0.40
CA PRO A 63 -33.05 4.59 0.70
C PRO A 63 -31.55 4.73 0.98
N TYR A 64 -30.77 3.66 0.85
CA TYR A 64 -29.31 3.69 1.03
C TYR A 64 -28.63 4.45 -0.10
N LYS A 65 -29.05 4.20 -1.34
CA LYS A 65 -28.53 4.91 -2.51
C LYS A 65 -28.76 6.41 -2.37
N LYS A 66 -29.96 6.84 -1.97
CA LYS A 66 -30.26 8.25 -1.78
C LYS A 66 -29.35 8.92 -0.76
N GLU A 67 -29.08 8.24 0.35
CA GLU A 67 -28.18 8.76 1.39
C GLU A 67 -26.71 8.79 0.94
N ILE A 68 -26.26 7.72 0.29
CA ILE A 68 -24.91 7.65 -0.28
C ILE A 68 -24.71 8.71 -1.36
N ASP A 69 -25.63 8.84 -2.31
CA ASP A 69 -25.57 9.84 -3.38
C ASP A 69 -25.50 11.26 -2.79
N ARG A 70 -26.27 11.54 -1.72
CA ARG A 70 -26.23 12.83 -1.03
C ARG A 70 -24.84 13.14 -0.46
N MET A 71 -24.17 12.16 0.15
CA MET A 71 -22.82 12.33 0.70
C MET A 71 -21.76 12.40 -0.41
N MET A 72 -21.86 11.52 -1.41
CA MET A 72 -20.83 11.36 -2.45
C MET A 72 -20.86 12.48 -3.50
N TYR A 73 -22.00 13.10 -3.75
CA TYR A 73 -22.13 14.20 -4.71
C TYR A 73 -21.91 15.59 -4.12
N GLU A 74 -21.55 15.69 -2.83
CA GLU A 74 -21.07 16.95 -2.25
C GLU A 74 -19.82 17.42 -3.01
N VAL A 75 -19.91 18.56 -3.68
CA VAL A 75 -18.77 19.25 -4.29
C VAL A 75 -17.97 19.95 -3.19
N ILE A 76 -16.70 19.58 -3.06
CA ILE A 76 -15.79 20.06 -2.00
C ILE A 76 -14.69 20.99 -2.53
N GLY A 77 -14.58 21.13 -3.84
CA GLY A 77 -13.62 21.99 -4.50
C GLY A 77 -13.59 21.80 -6.00
N THR A 78 -12.57 22.35 -6.64
CA THR A 78 -12.37 22.24 -8.09
C THR A 78 -10.93 21.88 -8.41
N SER A 79 -10.70 21.06 -9.43
CA SER A 79 -9.39 20.79 -10.01
C SER A 79 -9.16 21.69 -11.22
N ALA A 80 -8.00 22.34 -11.28
CA ALA A 80 -7.60 23.19 -12.40
C ALA A 80 -7.30 22.40 -13.67
N MET A 81 -7.01 21.09 -13.54
CA MET A 81 -6.59 20.23 -14.63
C MET A 81 -6.93 18.77 -14.36
N ARG A 82 -6.96 17.96 -15.42
CA ARG A 82 -7.04 16.50 -15.30
C ARG A 82 -5.71 15.96 -14.80
N MET A 83 -5.73 15.09 -13.79
CA MET A 83 -4.54 14.43 -13.25
C MET A 83 -4.74 12.93 -13.23
N GLU A 84 -3.83 12.23 -13.91
CA GLU A 84 -3.79 10.78 -13.96
C GLU A 84 -2.57 10.26 -13.21
N LYS A 85 -2.54 8.94 -12.98
CA LYS A 85 -1.35 8.24 -12.54
C LYS A 85 -0.59 7.70 -13.74
N GLU A 86 0.71 7.91 -13.75
CA GLU A 86 1.64 7.51 -14.82
C GLU A 86 3.01 7.22 -14.21
N ILE A 87 3.79 6.38 -14.88
CA ILE A 87 5.16 6.04 -14.50
C ILE A 87 6.09 6.70 -15.52
N PRO A 88 7.24 7.27 -15.11
CA PRO A 88 7.82 7.20 -13.76
C PRO A 88 7.26 8.22 -12.77
N GLU A 89 6.65 9.30 -13.25
CA GLU A 89 6.15 10.42 -12.45
C GLU A 89 4.80 10.86 -13.01
N SER A 90 3.88 11.33 -12.16
CA SER A 90 2.59 11.83 -12.60
C SER A 90 2.04 12.94 -11.73
N LEU A 91 1.12 13.73 -12.29
CA LEU A 91 0.48 14.82 -11.57
C LEU A 91 -0.27 14.34 -10.32
N LEU A 92 -1.02 13.24 -10.44
CA LEU A 92 -1.82 12.73 -9.33
C LEU A 92 -0.94 12.13 -8.24
N SER A 93 0.06 11.33 -8.63
CA SER A 93 0.96 10.70 -7.65
C SER A 93 1.84 11.73 -6.91
N ASN A 94 2.29 12.77 -7.61
CA ASN A 94 3.00 13.90 -7.01
C ASN A 94 2.15 14.62 -5.96
N LEU A 95 0.90 14.93 -6.31
CA LEU A 95 -0.03 15.63 -5.43
C LEU A 95 -0.32 14.82 -4.16
N VAL A 96 -0.66 13.54 -4.31
CA VAL A 96 -0.98 12.67 -3.16
C VAL A 96 0.25 12.48 -2.26
N ALA A 97 1.44 12.34 -2.85
CA ALA A 97 2.68 12.27 -2.07
C ALA A 97 3.01 13.60 -1.34
N GLU A 98 2.69 14.75 -1.94
CA GLU A 98 2.82 16.06 -1.29
C GLU A 98 1.86 16.19 -0.09
N VAL A 99 0.58 15.81 -0.27
CA VAL A 99 -0.40 15.79 0.83
C VAL A 99 0.08 14.92 1.99
N LEU A 100 0.61 13.71 1.72
CA LEU A 100 1.20 12.86 2.75
C LEU A 100 2.41 13.51 3.43
N ARG A 101 3.33 14.07 2.65
CA ARG A 101 4.53 14.73 3.16
C ARG A 101 4.19 15.87 4.12
N ASP A 102 3.21 16.70 3.76
CA ASP A 102 2.77 17.83 4.57
C ASP A 102 1.95 17.37 5.79
N ALA A 103 1.14 16.31 5.65
CA ALA A 103 0.37 15.74 6.76
C ALA A 103 1.26 15.22 7.91
N ALA A 104 2.53 14.90 7.64
CA ALA A 104 3.50 14.56 8.69
C ALA A 104 3.69 15.66 9.74
N ALA A 105 3.31 16.92 9.43
CA ALA A 105 3.32 18.01 10.40
C ALA A 105 2.43 17.74 11.63
N GLN A 106 1.40 16.90 11.51
CA GLN A 106 0.58 16.46 12.65
C GLN A 106 1.38 15.65 13.70
N VAL A 107 2.49 15.05 13.28
CA VAL A 107 3.36 14.22 14.12
C VAL A 107 4.66 14.95 14.48
N LEU A 108 5.26 15.63 13.49
CA LEU A 108 6.60 16.21 13.60
C LEU A 108 6.61 17.72 13.87
N GLY A 109 5.46 18.40 13.77
CA GLY A 109 5.36 19.86 13.77
C GLY A 109 5.86 20.54 12.49
N LYS A 110 6.27 19.75 11.48
CA LYS A 110 6.73 20.19 10.16
C LYS A 110 6.54 19.07 9.11
N PRO A 111 6.55 19.38 7.81
CA PRO A 111 6.53 18.35 6.77
C PRO A 111 7.69 17.36 6.91
N ALA A 112 7.48 16.12 6.48
CA ALA A 112 8.53 15.12 6.39
C ALA A 112 9.56 15.49 5.30
N ASP A 113 10.73 14.86 5.35
CA ASP A 113 11.74 15.00 4.29
C ASP A 113 11.22 14.43 2.96
N MET A 114 10.43 13.36 3.03
CA MET A 114 9.87 12.67 1.88
C MET A 114 8.39 12.29 2.09
N GLY A 115 7.59 12.37 1.03
CA GLY A 115 6.29 11.70 0.92
C GLY A 115 6.36 10.52 -0.05
N LEU A 116 5.63 9.44 0.25
CA LEU A 116 5.56 8.22 -0.56
C LEU A 116 4.13 7.68 -0.65
N ILE A 117 3.69 7.37 -1.87
CA ILE A 117 2.49 6.57 -2.15
C ILE A 117 2.75 5.63 -3.32
N ASN A 118 2.19 4.43 -3.28
CA ASN A 118 2.33 3.47 -4.37
C ASN A 118 1.28 3.73 -5.47
N MET A 119 1.67 3.59 -6.73
CA MET A 119 0.80 3.74 -7.91
C MET A 119 -0.39 2.78 -7.87
N GLY A 120 -0.23 1.60 -7.26
CA GLY A 120 -1.30 0.63 -7.06
C GLY A 120 -2.41 1.12 -6.12
N GLY A 121 -2.08 2.04 -5.20
CA GLY A 121 -3.01 2.67 -4.26
C GLY A 121 -3.90 3.72 -4.89
N LEU A 122 -3.51 4.28 -6.04
CA LEU A 122 -4.30 5.25 -6.81
C LEU A 122 -5.19 4.49 -7.81
N ARG A 123 -6.51 4.63 -7.68
CA ARG A 123 -7.47 3.74 -8.36
C ARG A 123 -8.30 4.41 -9.45
N ASN A 124 -8.36 5.73 -9.46
CA ASN A 124 -8.98 6.52 -10.51
C ASN A 124 -8.17 7.80 -10.78
N ILE A 125 -8.61 8.57 -11.77
CA ILE A 125 -8.09 9.89 -12.11
C ILE A 125 -8.73 10.98 -11.24
N LEU A 126 -8.10 12.16 -11.16
CA LEU A 126 -8.77 13.39 -10.75
C LEU A 126 -9.20 14.17 -12.02
N PRO A 127 -10.49 14.27 -12.35
CA PRO A 127 -10.94 15.05 -13.49
C PRO A 127 -10.71 16.56 -13.28
N GLN A 128 -10.66 17.32 -14.38
CA GLN A 128 -10.75 18.78 -14.33
C GLN A 128 -12.18 19.20 -13.97
N GLY A 129 -12.33 20.30 -13.22
CA GLY A 129 -13.64 20.81 -12.80
C GLY A 129 -13.98 20.40 -11.37
N ASP A 130 -15.26 20.19 -11.08
CA ASP A 130 -15.72 19.90 -9.72
C ASP A 130 -15.10 18.61 -9.16
N ILE A 131 -14.66 18.70 -7.90
CA ILE A 131 -14.18 17.57 -7.10
C ILE A 131 -15.28 17.27 -6.09
N THR A 132 -15.85 16.07 -6.16
CA THR A 132 -16.81 15.61 -5.16
C THR A 132 -16.14 14.73 -4.10
N VAL A 133 -16.83 14.49 -3.00
CA VAL A 133 -16.44 13.46 -2.03
C VAL A 133 -16.27 12.11 -2.74
N GLY A 134 -17.20 11.74 -3.62
CA GLY A 134 -17.16 10.53 -4.44
C GLY A 134 -15.89 10.43 -5.30
N THR A 135 -15.48 11.53 -5.95
CA THR A 135 -14.22 11.58 -6.70
C THR A 135 -13.02 11.16 -5.84
N VAL A 136 -12.93 11.63 -4.59
CA VAL A 136 -11.84 11.25 -3.69
C VAL A 136 -11.95 9.79 -3.25
N TYR A 137 -13.16 9.29 -3.00
CA TYR A 137 -13.39 7.87 -2.68
C TYR A 137 -12.99 6.94 -3.82
N GLU A 138 -13.21 7.33 -5.08
CA GLU A 138 -12.81 6.57 -6.25
C GLU A 138 -11.29 6.56 -6.46
N ILE A 139 -10.61 7.67 -6.20
CA ILE A 139 -9.14 7.76 -6.33
C ILE A 139 -8.45 6.98 -5.19
N LEU A 140 -8.92 7.16 -3.96
CA LEU A 140 -8.33 6.66 -2.72
C LEU A 140 -9.33 5.76 -1.96
N PRO A 141 -9.67 4.56 -2.49
CA PRO A 141 -10.74 3.74 -1.92
C PRO A 141 -10.33 3.01 -0.64
N PHE A 142 -9.03 2.83 -0.40
CA PHE A 142 -8.50 2.11 0.75
C PHE A 142 -8.49 2.99 2.01
N GLU A 143 -8.87 2.43 3.16
CA GLU A 143 -8.78 3.06 4.49
C GLU A 143 -7.34 3.01 5.04
N ASN A 144 -6.37 3.36 4.21
CA ASN A 144 -4.97 3.39 4.60
C ASN A 144 -4.69 4.58 5.52
N SER A 145 -4.00 4.35 6.62
CA SER A 145 -3.63 5.38 7.61
C SER A 145 -2.27 6.01 7.31
N LEU A 146 -2.12 7.29 7.62
CA LEU A 146 -0.84 7.99 7.62
C LEU A 146 0.14 7.30 8.58
N CYS A 147 1.36 7.06 8.12
CA CYS A 147 2.48 6.63 8.94
C CYS A 147 3.71 7.49 8.64
N VAL A 148 4.32 8.03 9.70
CA VAL A 148 5.56 8.79 9.65
C VAL A 148 6.68 7.94 10.24
N LEU A 149 7.70 7.71 9.44
CA LEU A 149 8.83 6.83 9.74
C LEU A 149 10.11 7.67 9.86
N THR A 150 10.99 7.31 10.79
CA THR A 150 12.37 7.83 10.85
C THR A 150 13.32 6.70 10.48
N ILE A 151 14.13 6.89 9.43
CA ILE A 151 14.95 5.83 8.84
C ILE A 151 16.35 6.34 8.49
N GLU A 152 17.38 5.51 8.70
CA GLU A 152 18.74 5.81 8.26
C GLU A 152 18.86 5.84 6.72
N GLY A 153 19.70 6.75 6.22
CA GLY A 153 19.92 6.94 4.78
C GLY A 153 20.35 5.69 4.02
N ARG A 154 21.10 4.77 4.64
CA ARG A 154 21.46 3.48 4.00
C ARG A 154 20.24 2.62 3.67
N HIS A 155 19.19 2.67 4.49
CA HIS A 155 17.96 1.94 4.25
C HIS A 155 17.03 2.73 3.32
N LEU A 156 17.06 4.06 3.40
CA LEU A 156 16.40 4.93 2.42
C LEU A 156 16.95 4.72 0.98
N LYS A 157 18.25 4.52 0.81
CA LYS A 157 18.84 4.14 -0.49
C LYS A 157 18.29 2.82 -1.02
N ARG A 158 18.11 1.82 -0.15
CA ARG A 158 17.46 0.55 -0.54
C ARG A 158 16.01 0.74 -0.92
N LEU A 159 15.27 1.60 -0.22
CA LEU A 159 13.92 2.00 -0.62
C LEU A 159 13.91 2.59 -2.03
N PHE A 160 14.84 3.51 -2.34
CA PHE A 160 14.96 4.10 -3.68
C PHE A 160 15.34 3.08 -4.76
N GLN A 161 16.15 2.06 -4.44
CA GLN A 161 16.41 0.94 -5.36
C GLN A 161 15.14 0.12 -5.64
N SER A 162 14.30 -0.12 -4.63
CA SER A 162 13.00 -0.76 -4.83
C SER A 162 12.07 0.08 -5.71
N ILE A 163 11.96 1.38 -5.45
CA ILE A 163 11.17 2.30 -6.29
C ILE A 163 11.70 2.33 -7.73
N ALA A 164 13.02 2.33 -7.91
CA ALA A 164 13.65 2.32 -9.23
C ALA A 164 13.32 1.06 -10.04
N SER A 165 13.33 -0.09 -9.39
CA SER A 165 12.99 -1.37 -10.03
C SER A 165 11.47 -1.53 -10.29
N LEU A 166 10.64 -0.66 -9.72
CA LEU A 166 9.23 -0.49 -10.09
C LEU A 166 9.01 0.58 -11.17
N GLN A 167 10.10 1.13 -11.72
CA GLN A 167 10.13 2.23 -12.69
C GLN A 167 9.57 3.57 -12.17
N GLY A 168 9.22 3.68 -10.89
CA GLY A 168 8.71 4.90 -10.29
C GLY A 168 7.51 4.66 -9.38
N GLU A 169 7.32 5.58 -8.42
CA GLU A 169 6.19 5.61 -7.50
C GLU A 169 5.79 7.07 -7.24
N GLY A 170 4.73 7.33 -6.49
CA GLY A 170 4.38 8.69 -6.07
C GLY A 170 5.32 9.21 -5.00
N LEU A 171 6.16 10.20 -5.33
CA LEU A 171 7.16 10.76 -4.42
C LEU A 171 6.97 12.26 -4.22
N SER A 172 7.41 12.79 -3.08
CA SER A 172 7.57 14.22 -2.82
C SER A 172 8.81 14.48 -1.98
N GLY A 173 9.48 15.62 -2.18
CA GLY A 173 10.68 16.02 -1.44
C GLY A 173 12.00 15.37 -1.89
N VAL A 174 11.97 14.53 -2.92
CA VAL A 174 13.10 13.75 -3.42
C VAL A 174 13.31 13.95 -4.93
N ARG A 175 14.49 13.64 -5.43
CA ARG A 175 14.74 13.46 -6.87
C ARG A 175 15.52 12.18 -7.11
N LEU A 176 15.04 11.37 -8.05
CA LEU A 176 15.65 10.10 -8.47
C LEU A 176 16.03 10.16 -9.96
N GLU A 177 17.21 9.62 -10.26
CA GLU A 177 17.62 9.28 -11.62
C GLU A 177 17.69 7.77 -11.72
N ILE A 178 17.00 7.20 -12.70
CA ILE A 178 16.75 5.76 -12.82
C ILE A 178 17.15 5.33 -14.24
N SER A 179 17.80 4.18 -14.37
CA SER A 179 18.13 3.65 -15.68
C SER A 179 16.88 3.09 -16.38
N ARG A 180 16.94 2.93 -17.70
CA ARG A 180 15.88 2.24 -18.46
C ARG A 180 15.58 0.81 -17.98
N THR A 181 16.55 0.17 -17.32
CA THR A 181 16.41 -1.19 -16.77
C THR A 181 15.95 -1.22 -15.31
N GLY A 182 15.64 -0.06 -14.71
CA GLY A 182 15.11 0.03 -13.34
C GLY A 182 16.17 0.05 -12.25
N GLU A 183 17.40 0.49 -12.56
CA GLU A 183 18.46 0.66 -11.57
C GLU A 183 18.49 2.10 -11.05
N LEU A 184 18.70 2.29 -9.76
CA LEU A 184 18.91 3.61 -9.18
C LEU A 184 20.30 4.13 -9.54
N LEU A 185 20.37 5.25 -10.25
CA LEU A 185 21.63 5.91 -10.62
C LEU A 185 22.00 7.01 -9.64
N ASN A 186 21.01 7.79 -9.20
CA ASN A 186 21.22 8.91 -8.28
C ASN A 186 19.96 9.17 -7.45
N ALA A 187 20.15 9.66 -6.22
CA ALA A 187 19.06 10.02 -5.32
C ALA A 187 19.43 11.23 -4.45
N THR A 188 18.52 12.20 -4.37
CA THR A 188 18.63 13.34 -3.47
C THR A 188 17.36 13.53 -2.66
N VAL A 189 17.51 14.07 -1.44
CA VAL A 189 16.41 14.47 -0.56
C VAL A 189 16.64 15.92 -0.18
N GLY A 190 15.65 16.79 -0.42
CA GLY A 190 15.81 18.23 -0.23
C GLY A 190 16.98 18.83 -1.02
N GLY A 191 17.29 18.26 -2.19
CA GLY A 191 18.39 18.70 -3.07
C GLY A 191 19.79 18.28 -2.65
N ARG A 192 19.95 17.47 -1.59
CA ARG A 192 21.25 16.95 -1.15
C ARG A 192 21.35 15.43 -1.37
N PRO A 193 22.54 14.90 -1.72
CA PRO A 193 22.77 13.46 -1.78
C PRO A 193 22.42 12.77 -0.47
N VAL A 194 21.94 11.53 -0.56
CA VAL A 194 21.59 10.74 0.61
C VAL A 194 22.84 10.26 1.34
N GLU A 195 23.00 10.70 2.59
CA GLU A 195 24.08 10.27 3.49
C GLU A 195 23.66 9.05 4.32
N ASP A 196 24.51 8.01 4.39
CA ASP A 196 24.13 6.69 4.93
C ASP A 196 23.67 6.69 6.39
N LYS A 197 24.35 7.47 7.24
CA LYS A 197 24.11 7.51 8.69
C LYS A 197 23.16 8.64 9.11
N ARG A 198 22.72 9.47 8.18
CA ARG A 198 21.77 10.54 8.48
C ARG A 198 20.36 9.95 8.59
N LEU A 199 19.60 10.41 9.57
CA LEU A 199 18.18 10.08 9.70
C LEU A 199 17.33 10.97 8.79
N TYR A 200 16.36 10.33 8.13
CA TYR A 200 15.37 10.97 7.29
C TYR A 200 13.97 10.61 7.76
N THR A 201 13.03 11.52 7.55
CA THR A 201 11.61 11.30 7.82
C THR A 201 10.86 10.98 6.53
N VAL A 202 10.17 9.84 6.52
CA VAL A 202 9.35 9.38 5.39
C VAL A 202 7.90 9.36 5.85
N SER A 203 7.04 10.12 5.17
CA SER A 203 5.60 10.07 5.34
C SER A 203 4.99 9.19 4.26
N THR A 204 4.20 8.19 4.66
CA THR A 204 3.62 7.18 3.78
C THR A 204 2.31 6.65 4.36
N VAL A 205 1.77 5.59 3.77
CA VAL A 205 0.64 4.84 4.31
C VAL A 205 1.09 3.58 5.07
N ASP A 206 0.30 3.15 6.05
CA ASP A 206 0.46 1.91 6.81
C ASP A 206 0.76 0.68 5.94
N TYR A 207 0.02 0.48 4.85
CA TYR A 207 0.25 -0.59 3.89
C TYR A 207 1.72 -0.67 3.43
N LEU A 208 2.33 0.47 3.09
CA LEU A 208 3.72 0.52 2.66
C LEU A 208 4.68 0.48 3.86
N ALA A 209 4.31 1.10 4.98
CA ALA A 209 5.10 1.05 6.21
C ALA A 209 5.26 -0.39 6.75
N ASP A 210 4.32 -1.28 6.43
CA ASP A 210 4.38 -2.73 6.70
C ASP A 210 5.24 -3.51 5.70
N GLY A 211 5.91 -2.83 4.76
CA GLY A 211 6.82 -3.43 3.80
C GLY A 211 6.15 -3.95 2.52
N ASN A 212 4.84 -3.77 2.36
CA ASN A 212 4.13 -4.21 1.16
C ASN A 212 4.54 -3.38 -0.07
N GLY A 213 4.19 -3.87 -1.27
CA GLY A 213 4.52 -3.18 -2.52
C GLY A 213 6.02 -3.05 -2.77
N ARG A 214 6.85 -3.95 -2.22
CA ARG A 214 8.32 -3.91 -2.24
C ARG A 214 8.95 -2.75 -1.45
N MET A 215 8.25 -2.24 -0.45
CA MET A 215 8.76 -1.20 0.45
C MET A 215 9.37 -1.79 1.73
N ASP A 216 9.93 -3.00 1.67
CA ASP A 216 10.49 -3.75 2.81
C ASP A 216 11.59 -3.00 3.57
N ALA A 217 12.31 -2.11 2.89
CA ALA A 217 13.28 -1.22 3.52
C ALA A 217 12.66 -0.36 4.65
N LEU A 218 11.36 -0.04 4.58
CA LEU A 218 10.65 0.73 5.62
C LEU A 218 10.54 -0.02 6.95
N LEU A 219 10.63 -1.35 6.94
CA LEU A 219 10.66 -2.18 8.16
C LEU A 219 11.90 -1.93 9.02
N GLN A 220 12.92 -1.25 8.47
CA GLN A 220 14.15 -0.88 9.19
C GLN A 220 14.08 0.53 9.79
N ALA A 221 12.91 1.16 9.83
CA ALA A 221 12.75 2.44 10.49
C ALA A 221 13.04 2.33 12.00
N GLU A 222 13.81 3.27 12.54
CA GLU A 222 14.10 3.36 13.97
C GLU A 222 12.88 3.84 14.77
N LYS A 223 11.99 4.58 14.11
CA LYS A 223 10.77 5.11 14.70
C LYS A 223 9.63 5.03 13.69
N ARG A 224 8.45 4.62 14.16
CA ARG A 224 7.19 4.66 13.42
C ARG A 224 6.12 5.31 14.27
N GLN A 225 5.39 6.25 13.68
CA GLN A 225 4.26 6.91 14.32
C GLN A 225 3.13 7.03 13.29
N CYS A 226 2.00 6.40 13.57
CA CYS A 226 0.81 6.47 12.73
C CYS A 226 -0.30 7.10 13.58
N PRO A 227 -0.58 8.41 13.42
CA PRO A 227 -1.56 9.08 14.25
C PRO A 227 -2.97 8.51 14.02
N GLU A 228 -3.75 8.40 15.09
CA GLU A 228 -5.13 7.95 15.00
C GLU A 228 -5.97 8.90 14.13
N ASN A 229 -6.95 8.35 13.42
CA ASN A 229 -7.92 9.10 12.62
C ASN A 229 -7.33 9.95 11.47
N ALA A 230 -6.08 9.68 11.07
CA ALA A 230 -5.42 10.34 9.95
C ALA A 230 -5.35 9.41 8.72
N THR A 231 -6.50 9.07 8.14
CA THR A 231 -6.53 8.25 6.92
C THR A 231 -6.16 9.08 5.69
N LEU A 232 -5.48 8.49 4.72
CA LEU A 232 -5.06 9.17 3.49
C LEU A 232 -6.24 9.84 2.78
N ARG A 233 -7.37 9.13 2.69
CA ARG A 233 -8.60 9.67 2.12
C ARG A 233 -9.08 10.92 2.86
N LYS A 234 -9.11 10.89 4.19
CA LYS A 234 -9.49 12.06 4.99
C LYS A 234 -8.52 13.22 4.80
N LEU A 235 -7.22 12.97 4.85
CA LEU A 235 -6.19 13.99 4.62
C LEU A 235 -6.35 14.66 3.25
N PHE A 236 -6.70 13.89 2.22
CA PHE A 236 -6.94 14.42 0.88
C PHE A 236 -8.24 15.22 0.78
N LEU A 237 -9.34 14.76 1.40
CA LEU A 237 -10.60 15.52 1.51
C LEU A 237 -10.36 16.88 2.20
N ASP A 238 -9.63 16.87 3.31
CA ASP A 238 -9.30 18.07 4.08
C ASP A 238 -8.38 19.00 3.28
N TYR A 239 -7.42 18.45 2.53
CA TYR A 239 -6.59 19.22 1.60
C TYR A 239 -7.42 19.93 0.53
N VAL A 240 -8.34 19.22 -0.14
CA VAL A 240 -9.20 19.82 -1.17
C VAL A 240 -10.07 20.93 -0.57
N ARG A 241 -10.74 20.68 0.55
CA ARG A 241 -11.56 21.69 1.25
C ARG A 241 -10.74 22.90 1.66
N LYS A 242 -9.51 22.68 2.14
CA LYS A 242 -8.59 23.77 2.49
C LYS A 242 -8.22 24.61 1.27
N GLN A 243 -7.88 23.98 0.15
CA GLN A 243 -7.59 24.71 -1.10
C GLN A 243 -8.78 25.56 -1.54
N THR A 244 -9.99 25.00 -1.49
CA THR A 244 -11.24 25.71 -1.80
C THR A 244 -11.48 26.90 -0.88
N ALA A 245 -11.32 26.72 0.43
CA ALA A 245 -11.44 27.79 1.42
C ALA A 245 -10.40 28.91 1.19
N ASP A 246 -9.21 28.54 0.71
CA ASP A 246 -8.14 29.49 0.35
C ASP A 246 -8.36 30.11 -1.06
N GLY A 247 -9.51 29.86 -1.72
CA GLY A 247 -9.85 30.39 -3.04
C GLY A 247 -9.06 29.79 -4.20
N LYS A 248 -8.50 28.58 -4.01
CA LYS A 248 -7.60 27.92 -4.96
C LYS A 248 -8.25 26.66 -5.53
N ALA A 249 -8.09 26.47 -6.83
CA ALA A 249 -8.30 25.16 -7.44
C ALA A 249 -7.12 24.22 -7.06
N VAL A 250 -7.41 22.94 -6.89
CA VAL A 250 -6.40 21.88 -6.77
C VAL A 250 -5.62 21.81 -8.08
N THR A 251 -4.30 21.80 -7.96
CA THR A 251 -3.38 21.73 -9.10
C THR A 251 -2.14 20.92 -8.71
N SER A 252 -1.37 20.48 -9.69
CA SER A 252 -0.12 19.74 -9.51
C SER A 252 0.83 20.08 -10.66
N LYS A 253 2.09 19.67 -10.54
CA LYS A 253 3.10 19.87 -11.59
C LYS A 253 4.01 18.66 -11.70
N LEU A 254 4.51 18.44 -12.90
CA LEU A 254 5.68 17.60 -13.13
C LEU A 254 6.92 18.46 -12.93
N ASP A 255 7.85 18.00 -12.09
CA ASP A 255 9.10 18.70 -11.80
C ASP A 255 10.35 17.85 -12.07
N GLY A 256 10.17 16.68 -12.67
CA GLY A 256 11.23 15.74 -12.99
C GLY A 256 11.85 15.17 -11.73
N ARG A 257 11.04 14.97 -10.67
CA ARG A 257 11.48 14.28 -9.45
C ARG A 257 11.80 12.82 -9.71
N ILE A 258 11.31 12.25 -10.81
CA ILE A 258 11.84 10.99 -11.32
C ILE A 258 12.18 11.16 -12.80
N SER A 259 13.42 10.83 -13.15
CA SER A 259 13.90 10.90 -14.53
C SER A 259 14.54 9.59 -14.97
N ILE A 260 14.26 9.19 -16.21
CA ILE A 260 14.92 8.04 -16.84
C ILE A 260 16.16 8.53 -17.59
N ARG A 261 17.30 7.88 -17.34
CA ARG A 261 18.58 8.13 -18.04
C ARG A 261 18.93 6.96 -18.96
#